data_AF-A0A0U1E1K1-F1
#
_entry.id   AF-A0A0U1E1K1-F1
#
_cell.length_a   1.000
_cell.length_b   1.000
_cell.length_c   1.000
_cell.angle_alpha   90.00
_cell.angle_beta   90.00
_cell.angle_gamma   90.00
#
_symmetry.space_group_name_H-M   'P 1'
#
loop_
_entity.id
_entity.type
_entity.pdbx_description
1 polymer ?
#
loop_
_entity_poly.entity_id
_entity_poly.type
_entity_poly.pdbx_seq_one_letter_code
_entity_poly.pdbx_strand_id
1 'polypeptide(L)'
;MSDIESINHDLVFEGSDGEPFTTSLVIAAETGNQHQNVVELIRDNLADLNEVGIVRFETGKLSEGRGRPTTYVELNEPAAALVMTYLATARR
;
A
#
# COMPACT_ATOMS: atom_id res chain seq x y z
N MET A 1 -5.96 28.85 -8.98
CA MET A 1 -5.52 27.60 -9.63
C MET A 1 -4.13 27.31 -9.14
N SER A 2 -3.86 26.04 -8.88
CA SER A 2 -2.53 25.48 -8.57
C SER A 2 -2.01 25.81 -7.18
N ASP A 3 -2.20 24.87 -6.26
CA ASP A 3 -1.32 24.64 -5.08
C ASP A 3 -1.78 23.37 -4.30
N ILE A 4 -2.96 22.82 -4.59
CA ILE A 4 -3.48 21.60 -3.93
C ILE A 4 -3.09 20.30 -4.67
N GLU A 5 -2.59 20.36 -5.91
CA GLU A 5 -2.29 19.15 -6.72
C GLU A 5 -0.90 18.53 -6.52
N SER A 6 -0.05 19.07 -5.63
CA SER A 6 1.35 18.62 -5.50
C SER A 6 1.62 17.68 -4.32
N ILE A 7 0.59 17.06 -3.74
CA ILE A 7 0.79 16.10 -2.64
C ILE A 7 0.87 14.69 -3.23
N ASN A 8 2.11 14.26 -3.49
CA ASN A 8 2.60 12.88 -3.68
C ASN A 8 2.28 12.19 -5.03
N HIS A 9 3.16 12.35 -6.01
CA HIS A 9 3.20 11.52 -7.24
C HIS A 9 4.12 10.29 -7.10
N ASP A 10 4.68 10.05 -5.92
CA ASP A 10 5.64 8.98 -5.70
C ASP A 10 4.93 7.64 -5.52
N LEU A 11 5.17 6.73 -6.48
CA LEU A 11 4.60 5.37 -6.48
C LEU A 11 5.48 4.36 -5.73
N VAL A 12 6.77 4.68 -5.60
CA VAL A 12 7.81 3.82 -5.04
C VAL A 12 8.62 4.63 -4.04
N PHE A 13 8.91 4.02 -2.90
CA PHE A 13 9.68 4.57 -1.79
C PHE A 13 10.89 3.68 -1.54
N GLU A 14 11.94 4.24 -0.95
CA GLU A 14 13.14 3.49 -0.56
C GLU A 14 13.06 3.11 0.92
N GLY A 15 13.18 1.83 1.22
CA GLY A 15 13.26 1.30 2.58
C GLY A 15 14.55 1.67 3.29
N SER A 16 14.56 1.59 4.63
CA SER A 16 15.80 1.81 5.40
C SER A 16 16.87 0.74 5.16
N ASP A 17 16.48 -0.39 4.61
CA ASP A 17 17.31 -1.49 4.11
C ASP A 17 17.74 -1.31 2.64
N GLY A 18 17.31 -0.24 1.98
CA GLY A 18 17.56 0.03 0.56
C GLY A 18 16.63 -0.73 -0.39
N GLU A 19 15.68 -1.52 0.12
CA GLU A 19 14.70 -2.23 -0.70
C GLU A 19 13.60 -1.27 -1.16
N PRO A 20 13.33 -1.16 -2.47
CA PRO A 20 12.22 -0.35 -2.96
C PRO A 20 10.87 -1.01 -2.61
N PHE A 21 9.92 -0.19 -2.16
CA PHE A 21 8.59 -0.65 -1.80
C PHE A 21 7.50 0.33 -2.24
N THR A 22 6.27 -0.14 -2.31
CA THR A 22 5.07 0.69 -2.43
C THR A 22 4.16 0.47 -1.22
N THR A 23 3.09 1.28 -1.11
CA THR A 23 2.17 1.19 0.04
C THR A 23 0.76 0.79 -0.39
N SER A 24 0.02 0.17 0.52
CA SER A 24 -1.41 -0.09 0.31
C SER A 24 -2.24 1.18 0.09
N LEU A 25 -1.76 2.35 0.55
CA LEU A 25 -2.35 3.65 0.26
C LEU A 25 -2.19 4.03 -1.22
N VAL A 26 -0.97 3.91 -1.76
CA VAL A 26 -0.68 4.14 -3.19
C VAL A 26 -1.48 3.17 -4.05
N ILE A 27 -1.45 1.87 -3.75
CA ILE A 27 -2.21 0.87 -4.51
C ILE A 27 -3.70 1.21 -4.51
N ALA A 28 -4.28 1.58 -3.36
CA ALA A 28 -5.68 1.95 -3.26
C ALA A 28 -6.02 3.18 -4.13
N ALA A 29 -5.20 4.22 -4.07
CA ALA A 29 -5.36 5.44 -4.86
C ALA A 29 -5.30 5.15 -6.37
N GLU A 30 -4.26 4.46 -6.82
CA GLU A 30 -4.00 4.21 -8.25
C GLU A 30 -4.97 3.19 -8.87
N THR A 31 -5.49 2.26 -8.07
CA THR A 31 -6.46 1.25 -8.56
C THR A 31 -7.91 1.68 -8.38
N GLY A 32 -8.17 2.80 -7.71
CA GLY A 32 -9.52 3.28 -7.37
C GLY A 32 -10.25 2.37 -6.39
N ASN A 33 -9.53 1.63 -5.53
CA ASN A 33 -10.10 0.76 -4.51
C ASN A 33 -10.13 1.46 -3.15
N GLN A 34 -11.06 1.05 -2.28
CA GLN A 34 -11.02 1.50 -0.88
C GLN A 34 -9.78 0.92 -0.20
N HIS A 35 -9.05 1.76 0.56
CA HIS A 35 -7.84 1.34 1.27
C HIS A 35 -8.07 0.13 2.18
N GLN A 36 -9.20 0.12 2.90
CA GLN A 36 -9.60 -1.00 3.75
C GLN A 36 -9.68 -2.32 2.96
N ASN A 37 -10.27 -2.31 1.76
CA ASN A 37 -10.41 -3.51 0.92
C ASN A 37 -9.05 -4.03 0.46
N VAL A 38 -8.11 -3.14 0.11
CA VAL A 38 -6.74 -3.51 -0.26
C VAL A 38 -6.03 -4.16 0.93
N VAL A 39 -6.17 -3.59 2.14
CA VAL A 39 -5.58 -4.16 3.35
C VAL A 39 -6.20 -5.50 3.72
N GLU A 40 -7.51 -5.68 3.57
CA GLU A 40 -8.19 -6.97 3.77
C GLU A 40 -7.69 -8.02 2.78
N LEU A 41 -7.60 -7.68 1.50
CA LEU A 41 -7.05 -8.57 0.48
C LEU A 41 -5.62 -9.03 0.80
N ILE A 42 -4.77 -8.11 1.28
CA ILE A 42 -3.41 -8.43 1.73
C ILE A 42 -3.44 -9.39 2.92
N ARG A 43 -4.31 -9.15 3.91
CA ARG A 43 -4.42 -10.00 5.10
C ARG A 43 -4.90 -11.41 4.75
N ASP A 44 -5.88 -11.51 3.87
CA ASP A 44 -6.47 -12.78 3.46
C ASP A 44 -5.47 -13.65 2.67
N ASN A 45 -4.51 -13.02 1.96
CA ASN A 45 -3.51 -13.70 1.13
C ASN A 45 -2.08 -13.53 1.68
N LEU A 46 -1.93 -13.26 2.99
CA LEU A 46 -0.64 -12.92 3.58
C LEU A 46 0.40 -14.04 3.46
N ALA A 47 -0.03 -15.31 3.47
CA ALA A 47 0.86 -16.45 3.31
C ALA A 47 1.54 -16.43 1.93
N ASP A 48 0.74 -16.35 0.86
CA ASP A 48 1.22 -16.30 -0.53
C ASP A 48 2.10 -15.07 -0.78
N LEU A 49 1.74 -13.93 -0.19
CA LEU A 49 2.52 -12.69 -0.33
C LEU A 49 3.91 -12.79 0.32
N ASN A 50 4.01 -13.44 1.48
CA ASN A 50 5.30 -13.68 2.15
C ASN A 50 6.12 -14.80 1.50
N GLU A 51 5.52 -15.64 0.67
CA GLU A 51 6.25 -16.63 -0.14
C GLU A 51 7.05 -15.94 -1.25
N VAL A 52 6.50 -14.87 -1.84
CA VAL A 52 7.10 -14.19 -2.99
C VAL A 52 7.88 -12.92 -2.62
N GLY A 53 7.56 -12.28 -1.50
CA GLY A 53 8.13 -10.97 -1.17
C GLY A 53 8.00 -10.57 0.30
N ILE A 54 8.23 -9.29 0.56
CA ILE A 54 8.25 -8.67 1.88
C ILE A 54 6.98 -7.86 2.07
N VAL A 55 6.28 -8.13 3.18
CA VAL A 55 5.09 -7.40 3.62
C VAL A 55 5.33 -6.84 5.01
N ARG A 56 5.23 -5.51 5.19
CA ARG A 56 5.38 -4.86 6.51
C ARG A 56 4.13 -4.06 6.86
N PHE A 57 3.60 -4.26 8.06
CA PHE A 57 2.46 -3.50 8.55
C PHE A 57 2.96 -2.32 9.37
N GLU A 58 2.70 -1.12 8.87
CA GLU A 58 3.16 0.13 9.49
C GLU A 58 2.00 0.94 10.05
N THR A 59 2.26 1.64 11.15
CA THR A 59 1.29 2.56 11.73
C THR A 59 1.73 3.98 11.40
N GLY A 60 0.95 4.68 10.57
CA GLY A 60 1.24 6.07 10.21
C GLY A 60 1.38 6.94 11.44
N LYS A 61 2.34 7.88 11.40
CA LYS A 61 2.48 8.88 12.46
C LYS A 61 1.19 9.72 12.50
N LEU A 62 0.72 10.06 13.70
CA LEU A 62 -0.33 11.08 13.81
C LEU A 62 0.24 12.38 13.20
N SER A 63 -0.38 12.89 12.14
CA SER A 63 -0.24 14.31 11.82
C SER A 63 -0.85 15.10 12.99
N GLU A 64 -0.39 16.32 13.23
CA GLU A 64 -0.65 17.16 14.43
C GLU A 64 -2.15 17.42 14.79
N GLY A 65 -3.10 16.82 14.09
CA GLY A 65 -4.52 16.79 14.40
C GLY A 65 -4.95 15.51 15.14
N ARG A 66 -6.00 15.66 15.96
CA ARG A 66 -6.64 14.65 16.81
C ARG A 66 -7.28 13.49 15.99
N GLY A 67 -6.50 12.72 15.23
CA GLY A 67 -6.93 11.58 14.40
C GLY A 67 -6.33 10.26 14.88
N ARG A 68 -7.04 9.13 14.65
CA ARG A 68 -6.47 7.80 14.91
C ARG A 68 -5.40 7.52 13.86
N PRO A 69 -4.19 7.08 14.24
CA PRO A 69 -3.17 6.74 13.27
C PRO A 69 -3.67 5.61 12.36
N THR A 70 -3.49 5.80 11.05
CA THR A 70 -3.92 4.84 10.02
C THR A 70 -2.84 3.78 9.85
N THR A 71 -3.21 2.51 9.96
CA THR A 71 -2.33 1.40 9.59
C THR A 71 -2.30 1.27 8.08
N TYR A 72 -1.11 1.20 7.48
CA TYR A 72 -0.90 0.89 6.08
C TYR A 72 0.08 -0.29 5.94
N VAL A 73 0.25 -0.77 4.72
CA VAL A 73 1.13 -1.91 4.43
C VAL A 73 2.16 -1.48 3.43
N GLU A 74 3.43 -1.80 3.69
CA GLU A 74 4.54 -1.68 2.75
C GLU A 74 4.76 -3.02 2.06
N LEU A 75 4.93 -2.98 0.74
CA LEU A 75 5.06 -4.15 -0.13
C LEU A 75 6.25 -3.92 -1.05
N ASN A 76 7.22 -4.84 -1.05
CA ASN A 76 8.25 -4.83 -2.09
C ASN A 76 7.66 -5.30 -3.44
N GLU A 77 8.45 -5.23 -4.50
CA GLU A 77 7.98 -5.45 -5.88
C GLU A 77 7.18 -6.77 -6.07
N PRO A 78 7.68 -7.96 -5.68
CA PRO A 78 6.94 -9.21 -5.90
C PRO A 78 5.60 -9.26 -5.17
N ALA A 79 5.55 -8.78 -3.92
CA ALA A 79 4.33 -8.74 -3.15
C ALA A 79 3.32 -7.75 -3.73
N ALA A 80 3.78 -6.56 -4.17
CA ALA A 80 2.94 -5.57 -4.81
C ALA A 80 2.35 -6.07 -6.13
N ALA A 81 3.15 -6.74 -6.97
CA ALA A 81 2.70 -7.34 -8.21
C ALA A 81 1.63 -8.42 -8.00
N LEU A 82 1.77 -9.24 -6.95
CA LEU A 82 0.78 -10.25 -6.61
C LEU A 82 -0.55 -9.62 -6.12
N VAL A 83 -0.48 -8.57 -5.28
CA VAL A 83 -1.67 -7.80 -4.88
C VAL A 83 -2.40 -7.23 -6.11
N MET A 84 -1.66 -6.64 -7.05
CA MET A 84 -2.24 -6.11 -8.29
C MET A 84 -2.94 -7.22 -9.11
N THR A 85 -2.36 -8.42 -9.14
CA THR A 85 -2.95 -9.58 -9.82
C THR A 85 -4.26 -10.00 -9.17
N TYR A 86 -4.33 -10.07 -7.84
CA TYR A 86 -5.57 -10.38 -7.13
C TYR A 86 -6.66 -9.31 -7.35
N LEU A 87 -6.30 -8.03 -7.34
CA LEU A 87 -7.25 -6.94 -7.63
C LEU A 87 -7.82 -7.03 -9.06
N ALA A 88 -7.01 -7.46 -10.02
CA ALA A 88 -7.45 -7.64 -11.41
C ALA A 88 -8.44 -8.82 -11.57
N THR A 89 -8.24 -9.90 -10.82
CA THR A 89 -9.12 -11.09 -10.90
C THR A 89 -10.39 -10.98 -10.05
N ALA A 90 -10.35 -10.20 -8.96
CA ALA A 90 -11.50 -9.96 -8.08
C ALA A 90 -12.61 -9.10 -8.71
N ARG A 91 -12.36 -8.43 -9.84
CA ARG A 91 -13.33 -7.53 -10.54
C ARG A 91 -14.41 -8.25 -11.38
N ARG A 92 -14.83 -9.47 -11.02
CA ARG A 92 -15.90 -10.20 -11.74
C ARG A 92 -17.29 -9.92 -11.20
#